data_AF-A0A8H5CI42-F1
#
_entry.id   AF-A0A8H5CI42-F1
#
_cell.length_a   1.000
_cell.length_b   1.000
_cell.length_c   1.000
_cell.angle_alpha   90.00
_cell.angle_beta   90.00
_cell.angle_gamma   90.00
#
_symmetry.space_group_name_H-M   'P 1'
#
loop_
_entity.id
_entity.type
_entity.pdbx_description
1 polymer ?
#
loop_
_entity_poly.entity_id
_entity_poly.type
_entity_poly.pdbx_seq_one_letter_code
_entity_poly.pdbx_strand_id
1 'polypeptide(L)'
;MLQRIPSALRRAAQHIRFSGSSNPTRALRFYVTHDPYHQYAPKTTPTSQKTHGGISPFRPMSSSARQHDVLSTRRPKRTINNLDPNQLHISDIIDLNGPVLPTVKIGATLRASQQLDYLWKTPFPPNSRGFLYYHSRPELPPAAGEIRFRMVDSRSASHSAADLFANGRDLLEHTGYKPWRIHMLQLYATQKYAPIRQLLRTQGLIDAAWDRKAEQRVSAVNLNNLGRSTILDTISDTFVIQLPILTLRLIFIHDECIVPASQVAWNLHWRDRPETVKGSDAHWRVYQGSAVVRFELKKAETDKMFYSVKEGEVVLVLRILKLLDPASPDGVPFRLPEGGDLIQGRSPSFYWFMRLDKARKDRVITPSSLKILEELYLGGNTSTEKSPSSY
;
A
#
# COMPACT_ATOMS: atom_id res chain seq x y z
N MET A 1 -4.72 -54.24 17.11
CA MET A 1 -5.36 -53.01 17.61
C MET A 1 -5.35 -51.94 16.51
N LEU A 2 -6.28 -52.04 15.57
CA LEU A 2 -6.52 -51.03 14.52
C LEU A 2 -7.93 -50.49 14.78
N GLN A 3 -8.03 -49.26 15.30
CA GLN A 3 -9.31 -48.59 15.43
C GLN A 3 -9.64 -47.79 14.16
N ARG A 4 -10.90 -47.92 13.78
CA ARG A 4 -11.54 -47.54 12.52
C ARG A 4 -11.81 -46.04 12.47
N ILE A 5 -11.54 -45.44 11.31
CA ILE A 5 -12.01 -44.09 10.95
C ILE A 5 -13.46 -44.21 10.43
N PRO A 6 -14.42 -43.37 10.89
CA PRO A 6 -15.82 -43.44 10.47
C PRO A 6 -16.08 -43.09 8.99
N SER A 7 -17.09 -43.76 8.43
CA SER A 7 -17.51 -43.86 7.02
C SER A 7 -18.11 -42.58 6.36
N ALA A 8 -17.95 -41.40 6.97
CA ALA A 8 -18.52 -40.15 6.44
C ALA A 8 -17.64 -39.44 5.40
N LEU A 9 -16.39 -39.87 5.20
CA LEU A 9 -15.41 -39.22 4.30
C LEU A 9 -15.27 -39.86 2.90
N ARG A 10 -16.10 -40.85 2.55
CA ARG A 10 -16.01 -41.56 1.25
C ARG A 10 -16.84 -40.99 0.10
N ARG A 11 -17.67 -39.95 0.29
CA ARG A 11 -18.59 -39.45 -0.76
C ARG A 11 -18.17 -38.16 -1.48
N ALA A 12 -16.96 -37.65 -1.28
CA ALA A 12 -16.48 -36.45 -1.98
C ALA A 12 -15.46 -36.72 -3.11
N ALA A 13 -15.14 -37.98 -3.42
CA ALA A 13 -14.04 -38.35 -4.33
C ALA A 13 -14.47 -39.08 -5.61
N GLN A 14 -15.74 -39.03 -6.01
CA GLN A 14 -16.22 -39.65 -7.25
C GLN A 14 -17.18 -38.71 -7.98
N HIS A 15 -16.63 -37.72 -8.68
CA HIS A 15 -17.21 -37.15 -9.91
C HIS A 15 -16.23 -36.16 -10.54
N ILE A 16 -15.13 -36.67 -11.12
CA ILE A 16 -14.40 -35.97 -12.17
C ILE A 16 -14.16 -37.00 -13.27
N ARG A 17 -15.10 -37.09 -14.22
CA ARG A 17 -14.89 -37.79 -15.49
C ARG A 17 -14.24 -36.80 -16.45
N PHE A 18 -13.08 -37.18 -16.97
CA PHE A 18 -12.46 -36.55 -18.13
C PHE A 18 -13.32 -36.85 -19.37
N SER A 19 -13.77 -35.81 -20.06
CA SER A 19 -14.14 -35.88 -21.47
C SER A 19 -13.26 -34.89 -22.22
N GLY A 20 -12.36 -35.43 -23.03
CA GLY A 20 -11.56 -34.65 -23.97
C GLY A 20 -12.44 -34.04 -25.06
N SER A 21 -12.19 -32.78 -25.38
CA SER A 21 -12.60 -32.18 -26.64
C SER A 21 -11.64 -31.06 -27.00
N SER A 22 -11.21 -31.12 -28.25
CA SER A 22 -10.28 -30.27 -28.98
C SER A 22 -10.55 -28.76 -28.89
N ASN A 23 -9.47 -28.00 -28.81
CA ASN A 23 -9.33 -26.56 -29.13
C ASN A 23 -9.92 -26.23 -30.54
N PRO A 24 -10.31 -24.98 -30.88
CA PRO A 24 -9.38 -23.84 -30.79
C PRO A 24 -9.97 -22.43 -30.51
N THR A 25 -9.08 -21.52 -30.09
CA THR A 25 -9.14 -20.05 -30.28
C THR A 25 -10.41 -19.31 -29.86
N ARG A 26 -10.44 -18.85 -28.61
CA ARG A 26 -11.16 -17.63 -28.24
C ARG A 26 -10.16 -16.62 -27.67
N ALA A 27 -9.75 -15.68 -28.51
CA ALA A 27 -8.99 -14.51 -28.10
C ALA A 27 -9.84 -13.70 -27.11
N LEU A 28 -9.58 -13.87 -25.82
CA LEU A 28 -9.97 -12.91 -24.79
C LEU A 28 -9.18 -11.63 -25.05
N ARG A 29 -9.79 -10.69 -25.77
CA ARG A 29 -9.34 -9.30 -25.78
C ARG A 29 -9.53 -8.76 -24.37
N PHE A 30 -8.47 -8.78 -23.58
CA PHE A 30 -8.40 -7.98 -22.37
C PHE A 30 -8.38 -6.52 -22.79
N TYR A 31 -9.44 -5.78 -22.45
CA TYR A 31 -9.39 -4.34 -22.47
C TYR A 31 -8.35 -3.91 -21.43
N VAL A 32 -7.20 -3.42 -21.91
CA VAL A 32 -6.28 -2.65 -21.09
C VAL A 32 -6.98 -1.34 -20.77
N THR A 33 -7.70 -1.30 -19.65
CA THR A 33 -8.19 -0.05 -19.07
C THR A 33 -6.98 0.82 -18.79
N HIS A 34 -6.96 2.01 -19.38
CA HIS A 34 -5.90 2.99 -19.17
C HIS A 34 -5.69 3.24 -17.68
N ASP A 35 -4.42 3.31 -17.29
CA ASP A 35 -4.01 3.57 -15.93
C ASP A 35 -4.32 5.03 -15.54
N PRO A 36 -5.20 5.28 -14.55
CA PRO A 36 -5.48 6.65 -14.10
C PRO A 36 -4.31 7.30 -13.34
N TYR A 37 -3.25 6.55 -12.99
CA TYR A 37 -2.06 7.10 -12.31
C TYR A 37 -1.26 8.11 -13.17
N HIS A 38 -1.52 8.21 -14.47
CA HIS A 38 -0.73 9.05 -15.37
C HIS A 38 -1.16 10.52 -15.49
N GLN A 39 -2.33 10.92 -14.98
CA GLN A 39 -2.88 12.26 -15.23
C GLN A 39 -2.53 13.33 -14.19
N TYR A 40 -1.85 12.98 -13.10
CA TYR A 40 -1.70 13.87 -11.94
C TYR A 40 -0.25 14.32 -11.65
N ALA A 41 0.69 14.15 -12.58
CA ALA A 41 2.00 14.77 -12.44
C ALA A 41 1.85 16.31 -12.51
N PRO A 42 2.31 17.07 -11.49
CA PRO A 42 2.22 18.53 -11.51
C PRO A 42 3.06 19.07 -12.67
N LYS A 43 2.41 19.75 -13.62
CA LYS A 43 3.08 20.49 -14.68
C LYS A 43 3.77 21.72 -14.07
N THR A 44 5.06 21.62 -13.80
CA THR A 44 5.89 22.79 -13.52
C THR A 44 6.23 23.48 -14.84
N THR A 45 5.48 24.51 -15.21
CA THR A 45 5.83 25.42 -16.32
C THR A 45 6.87 26.43 -15.83
N PRO A 46 8.01 26.62 -16.52
CA PRO A 46 8.95 27.68 -16.19
C PRO A 46 8.44 29.02 -16.73
N THR A 47 8.24 30.00 -15.84
CA THR A 47 7.92 31.39 -16.17
C THR A 47 9.18 32.08 -16.71
N SER A 48 9.23 32.28 -18.03
CA SER A 48 10.27 33.06 -18.69
C SER A 48 9.97 34.56 -18.56
N GLN A 49 10.62 35.25 -17.62
CA GLN A 49 10.66 36.72 -17.63
C GLN A 49 11.72 37.19 -18.63
N LYS A 50 11.26 37.89 -19.68
CA LYS A 50 12.08 38.69 -20.59
C LYS A 50 12.34 40.04 -19.95
N THR A 51 13.60 40.42 -19.80
CA THR A 51 14.01 41.82 -19.64
C THR A 51 15.02 42.18 -20.73
N HIS A 52 14.70 43.26 -21.46
CA HIS A 52 15.58 43.93 -22.42
C HIS A 52 16.48 44.92 -21.68
N GLY A 53 17.73 45.06 -22.14
CA GLY A 53 18.49 46.30 -21.95
C GLY A 53 20.01 46.13 -21.91
N GLY A 54 20.70 46.74 -22.90
CA GLY A 54 22.03 47.33 -22.69
C GLY A 54 23.22 46.61 -23.30
N ILE A 55 23.62 47.03 -24.51
CA ILE A 55 24.90 46.71 -25.15
C ILE A 55 25.94 47.78 -24.74
N SER A 56 27.11 47.36 -24.24
CA SER A 56 28.40 48.08 -24.41
C SER A 56 29.60 47.26 -23.88
N PRO A 57 30.84 47.57 -24.31
CA PRO A 57 31.70 46.55 -24.92
C PRO A 57 32.93 46.11 -24.10
N PHE A 58 33.43 44.92 -24.48
CA PHE A 58 34.80 44.41 -24.43
C PHE A 58 35.78 44.92 -23.35
N ARG A 59 36.18 43.98 -22.47
CA ARG A 59 37.53 43.92 -21.90
C ARG A 59 37.97 42.44 -21.79
N PRO A 60 39.07 42.00 -22.44
CA PRO A 60 39.57 40.65 -22.29
C PRO A 60 40.51 40.60 -21.09
N MET A 61 40.18 39.81 -20.08
CA MET A 61 41.13 39.44 -19.03
C MET A 61 41.10 37.95 -18.76
N SER A 62 42.28 37.36 -19.01
CA SER A 62 42.90 36.24 -18.31
C SER A 62 42.12 34.93 -18.18
N SER A 63 42.51 33.99 -19.03
CA SER A 63 42.53 32.55 -18.77
C SER A 63 43.25 32.23 -17.45
N SER A 64 42.49 31.96 -16.39
CA SER A 64 42.99 31.32 -15.18
C SER A 64 41.84 30.57 -14.50
N ALA A 65 42.03 29.26 -14.37
CA ALA A 65 41.25 28.35 -13.53
C ALA A 65 39.80 28.00 -13.96
N ARG A 66 39.65 27.41 -15.15
CA ARG A 66 38.65 26.34 -15.36
C ARG A 66 39.11 25.08 -14.61
N GLN A 67 38.91 25.06 -13.29
CA GLN A 67 38.93 23.85 -12.46
C GLN A 67 37.58 23.71 -11.76
N HIS A 68 36.49 23.73 -12.54
CA HIS A 68 35.23 23.15 -12.08
C HIS A 68 35.26 21.67 -12.45
N ASP A 69 35.58 20.87 -11.45
CA ASP A 69 34.93 19.59 -11.16
C ASP A 69 34.52 18.78 -12.39
N VAL A 70 35.49 18.06 -12.96
CA VAL A 70 35.20 16.83 -13.67
C VAL A 70 34.81 15.80 -12.60
N LEU A 71 33.58 15.92 -12.08
CA LEU A 71 32.98 14.93 -11.21
C LEU A 71 33.01 13.60 -11.95
N SER A 72 33.86 12.70 -11.46
CA SER A 72 34.06 11.38 -12.06
C SER A 72 32.69 10.72 -12.28
N THR A 73 32.39 10.34 -13.51
CA THR A 73 31.16 9.65 -13.93
C THR A 73 31.12 8.19 -13.46
N ARG A 74 31.73 7.89 -12.31
CA ARG A 74 31.70 6.56 -11.70
C ARG A 74 30.25 6.21 -11.42
N ARG A 75 29.78 5.14 -12.06
CA ARG A 75 28.43 4.62 -11.84
C ARG A 75 28.21 4.42 -10.34
N PRO A 76 27.11 4.92 -9.77
CA PRO A 76 26.85 4.81 -8.35
C PRO A 76 26.89 3.34 -7.91
N LYS A 77 27.53 3.09 -6.77
CA LYS A 77 27.57 1.76 -6.15
C LYS A 77 26.16 1.37 -5.71
N ARG A 78 25.72 0.19 -6.13
CA ARG A 78 24.39 -0.36 -5.83
C ARG A 78 24.53 -1.82 -5.46
N THR A 79 25.07 -2.09 -4.28
CA THR A 79 25.23 -3.44 -3.76
C THR A 79 24.74 -3.48 -2.32
N ILE A 80 23.87 -4.44 -2.03
CA ILE A 80 23.29 -4.65 -0.70
C ILE A 80 23.85 -5.96 -0.17
N ASN A 81 24.52 -5.91 0.98
CA ASN A 81 25.03 -7.13 1.64
C ASN A 81 24.28 -7.43 2.93
N ASN A 82 23.74 -6.41 3.60
CA ASN A 82 22.95 -6.56 4.82
C ASN A 82 21.57 -5.89 4.73
N LEU A 83 20.57 -6.49 5.37
CA LEU A 83 19.24 -5.92 5.59
C LEU A 83 18.91 -5.77 7.08
N ASP A 84 19.71 -6.32 7.99
CA ASP A 84 19.55 -6.12 9.43
C ASP A 84 20.00 -4.70 9.82
N PRO A 85 19.12 -3.84 10.33
CA PRO A 85 19.48 -2.49 10.80
C PRO A 85 20.68 -2.44 11.74
N ASN A 86 20.87 -3.48 12.56
CA ASN A 86 21.92 -3.53 13.57
C ASN A 86 23.27 -3.99 13.02
N GLN A 87 23.30 -4.46 11.77
CA GLN A 87 24.50 -5.01 11.12
C GLN A 87 24.78 -4.34 9.76
N LEU A 88 24.19 -3.17 9.51
CA LEU A 88 24.46 -2.38 8.32
C LEU A 88 25.90 -1.85 8.32
N HIS A 89 26.53 -1.81 7.15
CA HIS A 89 27.84 -1.19 6.95
C HIS A 89 27.76 -0.05 5.94
N ILE A 90 28.68 0.92 5.98
CA ILE A 90 28.72 2.05 5.03
C ILE A 90 28.77 1.58 3.57
N SER A 91 29.35 0.39 3.34
CA SER A 91 29.39 -0.24 2.02
C SER A 91 28.02 -0.62 1.45
N ASP A 92 26.99 -0.71 2.29
CA ASP A 92 25.59 -1.01 1.94
C ASP A 92 24.77 0.24 1.60
N ILE A 93 25.35 1.43 1.73
CA ILE A 93 24.73 2.65 1.22
C ILE A 93 24.64 2.54 -0.30
N ILE A 94 23.41 2.64 -0.82
CA ILE A 94 23.11 2.66 -2.24
C ILE A 94 22.56 4.01 -2.65
N ASP A 95 22.85 4.41 -3.88
CA ASP A 95 22.29 5.60 -4.50
C ASP A 95 21.29 5.21 -5.61
N LEU A 96 20.03 5.54 -5.36
CA LEU A 96 18.89 5.26 -6.24
C LEU A 96 18.56 6.43 -7.17
N ASN A 97 19.28 7.55 -7.10
CA ASN A 97 19.04 8.72 -7.93
C ASN A 97 19.22 8.43 -9.43
N GLY A 98 18.32 8.99 -10.24
CA GLY A 98 18.42 9.06 -11.70
C GLY A 98 17.53 8.03 -12.42
N PRO A 99 17.85 6.72 -12.39
CA PRO A 99 17.09 5.73 -13.12
C PRO A 99 15.67 5.56 -12.59
N VAL A 100 14.77 5.27 -13.52
CA VAL A 100 13.38 4.89 -13.24
C VAL A 100 13.30 3.52 -12.53
N LEU A 101 14.18 2.59 -12.89
CA LEU A 101 14.26 1.25 -12.29
C LEU A 101 15.72 0.95 -11.91
N PRO A 102 16.24 1.53 -10.82
CA PRO A 102 17.61 1.28 -10.41
C PRO A 102 17.78 -0.22 -10.13
N THR A 103 18.80 -0.79 -10.77
CA THR A 103 19.20 -2.17 -10.54
C THR A 103 20.24 -2.22 -9.43
N VAL A 104 19.95 -2.98 -8.39
CA VAL A 104 20.80 -3.20 -7.22
C VAL A 104 21.30 -4.64 -7.21
N LYS A 105 22.59 -4.83 -6.92
CA LYS A 105 23.17 -6.18 -6.74
C LYS A 105 22.86 -6.65 -5.31
N ILE A 106 22.35 -7.86 -5.18
CA ILE A 106 22.01 -8.47 -3.89
C ILE A 106 23.10 -9.47 -3.55
N GLY A 107 23.80 -9.25 -2.43
CA GLY A 107 24.89 -10.07 -1.92
C GLY A 107 26.10 -10.13 -2.85
N ALA A 108 27.30 -10.02 -2.30
CA ALA A 108 28.52 -10.29 -3.08
C ALA A 108 28.54 -11.73 -3.64
N THR A 109 27.95 -12.68 -2.90
CA THR A 109 27.96 -14.12 -3.21
C THR A 109 26.78 -14.56 -4.09
N LEU A 110 25.60 -13.94 -3.94
CA LEU A 110 24.39 -14.38 -4.63
C LEU A 110 24.39 -14.05 -6.12
N ARG A 111 25.28 -13.14 -6.58
CA ARG A 111 25.40 -12.67 -7.99
C ARG A 111 24.06 -12.31 -8.63
N ALA A 112 23.08 -11.94 -7.81
CA ALA A 112 21.74 -11.63 -8.24
C ALA A 112 21.57 -10.11 -8.32
N SER A 113 20.67 -9.68 -9.21
CA SER A 113 20.32 -8.28 -9.36
C SER A 113 18.82 -8.08 -9.22
N GLN A 114 18.44 -7.00 -8.55
CA GLN A 114 17.07 -6.63 -8.29
C GLN A 114 16.78 -5.26 -8.88
N GLN A 115 15.68 -5.11 -9.62
CA GLN A 115 15.14 -3.79 -9.95
C GLN A 115 14.22 -3.32 -8.83
N LEU A 116 14.46 -2.11 -8.35
CA LEU A 116 13.57 -1.42 -7.42
C LEU A 116 12.69 -0.45 -8.21
N ASP A 117 11.48 -0.23 -7.71
CA ASP A 117 10.52 0.70 -8.30
C ASP A 117 9.97 1.59 -7.18
N TYR A 118 9.93 2.90 -7.42
CA TYR A 118 9.39 3.86 -6.47
C TYR A 118 7.87 3.93 -6.61
N LEU A 119 7.43 4.26 -7.82
CA LEU A 119 6.04 4.29 -8.28
C LEU A 119 6.10 4.07 -9.78
N TRP A 120 5.36 3.11 -10.33
CA TRP A 120 5.34 2.73 -11.75
C TRP A 120 5.96 3.73 -12.73
N LYS A 121 7.17 3.42 -13.23
CA LYS A 121 7.93 4.23 -14.19
C LYS A 121 8.31 5.65 -13.72
N THR A 122 8.26 5.91 -12.42
CA THR A 122 8.68 7.16 -11.80
C THR A 122 10.03 6.93 -11.13
N PRO A 123 11.04 7.79 -11.38
CA PRO A 123 12.32 7.68 -10.69
C PRO A 123 12.15 7.91 -9.19
N PHE A 124 13.09 7.39 -8.42
CA PHE A 124 13.19 7.72 -7.00
C PHE A 124 13.39 9.22 -6.81
N PRO A 125 12.86 9.83 -5.72
CA PRO A 125 13.05 11.25 -5.45
C PRO A 125 14.53 11.66 -5.43
N PRO A 126 14.86 12.92 -5.74
CA PRO A 126 16.24 13.41 -5.64
C PRO A 126 16.83 13.17 -4.24
N ASN A 127 18.14 12.91 -4.19
CA ASN A 127 18.87 12.56 -2.98
C ASN A 127 18.41 11.26 -2.30
N SER A 128 17.87 10.30 -3.05
CA SER A 128 17.55 8.95 -2.57
C SER A 128 18.81 8.09 -2.41
N ARG A 129 19.66 8.48 -1.47
CA ARG A 129 20.86 7.75 -1.04
C ARG A 129 20.66 7.24 0.39
N GLY A 130 20.95 5.96 0.64
CA GLY A 130 20.60 5.36 1.92
C GLY A 130 20.73 3.85 1.97
N PHE A 131 20.10 3.26 2.98
CA PHE A 131 20.11 1.82 3.26
C PHE A 131 18.78 1.19 2.91
N LEU A 132 18.80 0.01 2.30
CA LEU A 132 17.66 -0.90 2.41
C LEU A 132 17.78 -1.67 3.72
N TYR A 133 16.66 -1.85 4.40
CA TYR A 133 16.63 -2.59 5.65
C TYR A 133 15.30 -3.31 5.83
N TYR A 134 15.34 -4.42 6.56
CA TYR A 134 14.18 -5.15 6.99
C TYR A 134 13.59 -4.51 8.24
N HIS A 135 12.29 -4.22 8.19
CA HIS A 135 11.52 -3.72 9.31
C HIS A 135 10.43 -4.72 9.66
N SER A 136 10.37 -5.07 10.94
CA SER A 136 9.30 -5.89 11.52
C SER A 136 8.91 -5.32 12.87
N ARG A 137 7.61 -5.24 13.13
CA ARG A 137 7.06 -4.82 14.41
C ARG A 137 6.84 -6.05 15.30
N PRO A 138 7.42 -6.11 16.53
CA PRO A 138 7.26 -7.26 17.42
C PRO A 138 5.81 -7.61 17.77
N GLU A 139 4.95 -6.59 17.82
CA GLU A 139 3.52 -6.71 18.11
C GLU A 139 2.68 -7.22 16.93
N LEU A 140 3.30 -7.39 15.75
CA LEU A 140 2.60 -7.81 14.55
C LEU A 140 3.06 -9.18 14.03
N PRO A 141 2.19 -9.86 13.26
CA PRO A 141 2.57 -11.06 12.55
C PRO A 141 3.83 -10.85 11.70
N PRO A 142 4.72 -11.85 11.55
CA PRO A 142 5.86 -11.76 10.64
C PRO A 142 5.46 -11.48 9.18
N ALA A 143 4.20 -11.75 8.82
CA ALA A 143 3.63 -11.42 7.53
C ALA A 143 3.52 -9.91 7.26
N ALA A 144 3.51 -9.07 8.29
CA ALA A 144 3.53 -7.62 8.23
C ALA A 144 4.95 -7.04 8.10
N GLY A 145 5.98 -7.90 8.04
CA GLY A 145 7.34 -7.46 7.77
C GLY A 145 7.45 -6.77 6.41
N GLU A 146 8.49 -5.97 6.24
CA GLU A 146 8.69 -5.18 5.03
C GLU A 146 10.15 -4.78 4.83
N ILE A 147 10.54 -4.55 3.57
CA ILE A 147 11.79 -3.87 3.24
C ILE A 147 11.48 -2.39 3.08
N ARG A 148 12.19 -1.54 3.81
CA ARG A 148 12.11 -0.08 3.68
C ARG A 148 13.42 0.48 3.17
N PHE A 149 13.39 1.74 2.73
CA PHE A 149 14.58 2.49 2.36
C PHE A 149 14.79 3.66 3.32
N ARG A 150 15.87 3.62 4.11
CA ARG A 150 16.25 4.71 5.01
C ARG A 150 17.24 5.64 4.31
N MET A 151 16.78 6.82 3.96
CA MET A 151 17.61 7.88 3.39
C MET A 151 18.54 8.45 4.45
N VAL A 152 19.77 8.74 4.04
CA VAL A 152 20.80 9.35 4.89
C VAL A 152 21.23 10.69 4.30
N ASP A 153 21.57 11.64 5.15
CA ASP A 153 22.10 12.92 4.69
C ASP A 153 23.52 12.72 4.14
N SER A 154 23.74 13.12 2.89
CA SER A 154 25.05 13.09 2.24
C SER A 154 26.06 14.04 2.89
N ARG A 155 25.59 15.03 3.66
CA ARG A 155 26.41 16.01 4.38
C ARG A 155 26.74 15.60 5.81
N SER A 156 26.19 14.49 6.29
CA SER A 156 26.50 14.00 7.63
C SER A 156 27.99 13.66 7.72
N ALA A 157 28.66 14.25 8.72
CA ALA A 157 30.07 13.97 9.02
C ALA A 157 30.27 12.61 9.73
N SER A 158 29.18 11.86 9.97
CA SER A 158 29.28 10.58 10.66
C SER A 158 30.05 9.53 9.84
N HIS A 159 30.92 8.81 10.54
CA HIS A 159 31.74 7.73 9.99
C HIS A 159 31.21 6.34 10.35
N SER A 160 30.05 6.22 10.99
CA SER A 160 29.45 4.92 11.34
C SER A 160 28.12 4.71 10.62
N ALA A 161 27.86 3.46 10.21
CA ALA A 161 26.59 3.11 9.59
C ALA A 161 25.41 3.22 10.56
N ALA A 162 25.63 2.87 11.84
CA ALA A 162 24.63 2.94 12.89
C ALA A 162 24.15 4.39 13.11
N ASP A 163 25.06 5.35 13.20
CA ASP A 163 24.70 6.77 13.38
C ASP A 163 23.98 7.32 12.14
N LEU A 164 24.46 6.98 10.93
CA LEU A 164 23.80 7.38 9.69
C LEU A 164 22.38 6.80 9.60
N PHE A 165 22.19 5.56 10.04
CA PHE A 165 20.88 4.92 10.08
C PHE A 165 19.97 5.55 11.14
N ALA A 166 20.48 5.79 12.36
CA ALA A 166 19.72 6.40 13.45
C ALA A 166 19.25 7.82 13.11
N ASN A 167 20.11 8.62 12.48
CA ASN A 167 19.78 9.99 12.03
C ASN A 167 19.08 10.03 10.67
N GLY A 168 18.97 8.89 9.99
CA GLY A 168 18.30 8.77 8.71
C GLY A 168 16.77 8.85 8.85
N ARG A 169 16.10 9.08 7.72
CA ARG A 169 14.64 9.07 7.63
C ARG A 169 14.17 8.08 6.59
N ASP A 170 13.04 7.45 6.82
CA ASP A 170 12.45 6.59 5.79
C ASP A 170 12.06 7.42 4.56
N LEU A 171 12.38 6.88 3.38
CA LEU A 171 11.79 7.32 2.13
C LEU A 171 10.29 7.14 2.23
N LEU A 172 9.54 8.19 1.95
CA LEU A 172 8.08 8.14 1.90
C LEU A 172 7.64 7.64 0.54
N GLU A 173 6.49 6.97 0.48
CA GLU A 173 5.83 6.65 -0.78
C GLU A 173 5.32 7.93 -1.47
N HIS A 174 4.86 7.81 -2.71
CA HIS A 174 4.41 8.95 -3.52
C HIS A 174 3.28 9.80 -2.89
N THR A 175 2.48 9.23 -1.97
CA THR A 175 1.43 9.96 -1.23
C THR A 175 2.01 10.84 -0.12
N GLY A 176 3.27 10.61 0.27
CA GLY A 176 3.90 11.23 1.44
C GLY A 176 3.37 10.72 2.78
N TYR A 177 2.45 9.76 2.81
CA TYR A 177 1.78 9.36 4.04
C TYR A 177 2.47 8.19 4.76
N LYS A 178 2.92 7.17 4.03
CA LYS A 178 3.62 6.02 4.58
C LYS A 178 5.06 5.92 4.06
N PRO A 179 5.95 5.23 4.79
CA PRO A 179 7.23 4.79 4.23
C PRO A 179 7.03 3.99 2.95
N TRP A 180 7.87 4.26 1.95
CA TRP A 180 8.05 3.39 0.80
C TRP A 180 8.53 2.02 1.29
N ARG A 181 7.89 0.97 0.77
CA ARG A 181 8.07 -0.38 1.26
C ARG A 181 7.92 -1.43 0.17
N ILE A 182 8.63 -2.54 0.34
CA ILE A 182 8.32 -3.82 -0.30
C ILE A 182 7.80 -4.75 0.78
N HIS A 183 6.49 -4.95 0.80
CA HIS A 183 5.83 -5.74 1.85
C HIS A 183 6.19 -7.23 1.72
N MET A 184 6.24 -7.98 2.83
CA MET A 184 6.56 -9.42 2.81
C MET A 184 5.66 -10.20 1.85
N LEU A 185 4.35 -9.90 1.79
CA LEU A 185 3.47 -10.46 0.76
C LEU A 185 3.98 -10.28 -0.67
N GLN A 186 4.51 -9.11 -1.01
CA GLN A 186 5.08 -8.87 -2.33
C GLN A 186 6.34 -9.69 -2.54
N LEU A 187 7.18 -9.78 -1.50
CA LEU A 187 8.36 -10.63 -1.57
C LEU A 187 7.98 -12.06 -1.93
N TYR A 188 6.96 -12.68 -1.32
CA TYR A 188 6.57 -14.05 -1.66
C TYR A 188 5.73 -14.18 -2.94
N ALA A 189 4.94 -13.17 -3.30
CA ALA A 189 4.03 -13.24 -4.44
C ALA A 189 4.73 -13.17 -5.79
N THR A 190 5.94 -12.61 -5.86
CA THR A 190 6.66 -12.46 -7.11
C THR A 190 8.07 -13.03 -7.06
N GLN A 191 8.43 -13.78 -8.09
CA GLN A 191 9.78 -14.30 -8.26
C GLN A 191 10.80 -13.18 -8.48
N LYS A 192 10.34 -11.98 -8.88
CA LYS A 192 11.17 -10.77 -8.98
C LYS A 192 12.01 -10.57 -7.71
N TYR A 193 11.44 -10.80 -6.52
CA TYR A 193 12.09 -10.55 -5.23
C TYR A 193 12.75 -11.77 -4.59
N ALA A 194 12.92 -12.88 -5.33
CA ALA A 194 13.56 -14.08 -4.81
C ALA A 194 14.97 -13.82 -4.23
N PRO A 195 15.82 -12.97 -4.84
CA PRO A 195 17.13 -12.64 -4.26
C PRO A 195 17.04 -11.97 -2.89
N ILE A 196 16.08 -11.06 -2.70
CA ILE A 196 15.87 -10.39 -1.41
C ILE A 196 15.36 -11.41 -0.38
N ARG A 197 14.42 -12.29 -0.74
CA ARG A 197 13.95 -13.36 0.15
C ARG A 197 15.11 -14.25 0.60
N GLN A 198 15.96 -14.66 -0.33
CA GLN A 198 17.13 -15.47 -0.01
C GLN A 198 18.07 -14.74 0.94
N LEU A 199 18.29 -13.43 0.74
CA LEU A 199 19.13 -12.63 1.63
C LEU A 199 18.57 -12.60 3.07
N LEU A 200 17.25 -12.38 3.21
CA LEU A 200 16.56 -12.43 4.51
C LEU A 200 16.74 -13.80 5.19
N ARG A 201 16.60 -14.91 4.45
CA ARG A 201 16.83 -16.27 4.96
C ARG A 201 18.27 -16.45 5.44
N THR A 202 19.25 -16.04 4.64
CA THR A 202 20.67 -16.21 4.98
C THR A 202 21.10 -15.40 6.20
N GLN A 203 20.40 -14.29 6.48
CA GLN A 203 20.68 -13.43 7.64
C GLN A 203 19.87 -13.82 8.88
N GLY A 204 19.01 -14.85 8.79
CA GLY A 204 18.15 -15.25 9.91
C GLY A 204 17.11 -14.19 10.28
N LEU A 205 16.81 -13.24 9.38
CA LEU A 205 15.83 -12.18 9.62
C LEU A 205 14.37 -12.66 9.54
N ILE A 206 14.19 -13.86 8.98
CA ILE A 206 12.89 -14.54 8.92
C ILE A 206 13.04 -15.96 9.44
N ASP A 207 12.07 -16.39 10.22
CA ASP A 207 12.03 -17.75 10.77
C ASP A 207 11.75 -18.80 9.66
N ALA A 208 12.47 -19.92 9.71
CA ALA A 208 12.38 -20.96 8.67
C ALA A 208 11.04 -21.73 8.67
N ALA A 209 10.37 -21.86 9.82
CA ALA A 209 9.06 -22.47 9.88
C ALA A 209 8.01 -21.52 9.29
N TRP A 210 8.09 -20.23 9.61
CA TRP A 210 7.22 -19.21 9.05
C TRP A 210 7.43 -19.03 7.54
N ASP A 211 8.68 -18.97 7.06
CA ASP A 211 9.03 -18.81 5.64
C ASP A 211 8.37 -19.88 4.75
N ARG A 212 8.45 -21.16 5.14
CA ARG A 212 7.77 -22.27 4.45
C ARG A 212 6.25 -22.09 4.42
N LYS A 213 5.67 -21.68 5.55
CA LYS A 213 4.22 -21.47 5.68
C LYS A 213 3.74 -20.27 4.83
N ALA A 214 4.54 -19.20 4.77
CA ALA A 214 4.26 -18.02 3.97
C ALA A 214 4.24 -18.35 2.47
N GLU A 215 5.24 -19.10 1.99
CA GLU A 215 5.34 -19.53 0.60
C GLU A 215 4.12 -20.38 0.18
N GLN A 216 3.73 -21.36 1.01
CA GLN A 216 2.53 -22.16 0.78
C GLN A 216 1.26 -21.30 0.71
N ARG A 217 1.06 -20.39 1.68
CA ARG A 217 -0.14 -19.55 1.75
C ARG A 217 -0.25 -18.57 0.59
N VAL A 218 0.84 -17.91 0.23
CA VAL A 218 0.86 -16.97 -0.88
C VAL A 218 0.61 -17.68 -2.20
N SER A 219 1.16 -18.88 -2.41
CA SER A 219 0.88 -19.68 -3.61
C SER A 219 -0.59 -20.10 -3.73
N ALA A 220 -1.31 -20.25 -2.61
CA ALA A 220 -2.73 -20.59 -2.58
C ALA A 220 -3.65 -19.39 -2.87
N VAL A 221 -3.11 -18.16 -2.83
CA VAL A 221 -3.88 -16.93 -3.05
C VAL A 221 -3.53 -16.31 -4.40
N ASN A 222 -4.56 -15.97 -5.19
CA ASN A 222 -4.35 -15.21 -6.43
C ASN A 222 -3.97 -13.75 -6.11
N LEU A 223 -2.67 -13.49 -5.99
CA LEU A 223 -2.09 -12.16 -5.72
C LEU A 223 -1.65 -11.42 -6.98
N ASN A 224 -2.17 -11.78 -8.17
CA ASN A 224 -1.80 -11.15 -9.45
C ASN A 224 -2.04 -9.62 -9.50
N ASN A 225 -2.79 -9.07 -8.55
CA ASN A 225 -3.10 -7.65 -8.43
C ASN A 225 -2.52 -6.98 -7.17
N LEU A 226 -1.55 -7.61 -6.51
CA LEU A 226 -0.98 -7.12 -5.26
C LEU A 226 -0.40 -5.71 -5.38
N GLY A 227 0.22 -5.37 -6.52
CA GLY A 227 0.75 -4.03 -6.79
C GLY A 227 -0.31 -2.91 -6.85
N ARG A 228 -1.60 -3.26 -6.90
CA ARG A 228 -2.73 -2.32 -6.90
C ARG A 228 -3.57 -2.40 -5.63
N SER A 229 -3.15 -3.20 -4.66
CA SER A 229 -3.92 -3.45 -3.44
C SER A 229 -3.29 -2.70 -2.27
N THR A 230 -4.11 -2.07 -1.44
CA THR A 230 -3.67 -1.52 -0.16
C THR A 230 -3.56 -2.66 0.84
N ILE A 231 -2.36 -2.84 1.38
CA ILE A 231 -2.09 -3.83 2.42
C ILE A 231 -2.23 -3.12 3.77
N LEU A 232 -3.07 -3.69 4.63
CA LEU A 232 -3.32 -3.23 5.99
C LEU A 232 -2.79 -4.29 6.95
N ASP A 233 -1.89 -3.87 7.85
CA ASP A 233 -1.30 -4.78 8.83
C ASP A 233 -2.29 -5.03 9.96
N THR A 234 -3.06 -3.99 10.31
CA THR A 234 -4.25 -4.08 11.17
C THR A 234 -5.45 -3.43 10.47
N ILE A 235 -6.67 -3.89 10.78
CA ILE A 235 -7.89 -3.29 10.19
C ILE A 235 -8.09 -1.82 10.59
N SER A 236 -7.54 -1.42 11.74
CA SER A 236 -7.56 -0.04 12.26
C SER A 236 -6.48 0.85 11.64
N ASP A 237 -5.56 0.29 10.86
CA ASP A 237 -4.51 1.08 10.20
C ASP A 237 -5.15 2.12 9.28
N THR A 238 -4.59 3.32 9.31
CA THR A 238 -4.95 4.37 8.38
C THR A 238 -4.36 4.08 7.00
N PHE A 239 -5.01 4.52 5.94
CA PHE A 239 -4.51 4.38 4.58
C PHE A 239 -5.01 5.48 3.66
N VAL A 240 -4.31 5.68 2.54
CA VAL A 240 -4.71 6.66 1.54
C VAL A 240 -5.67 6.01 0.54
N ILE A 241 -6.74 6.71 0.22
CA ILE A 241 -7.59 6.40 -0.92
C ILE A 241 -7.57 7.57 -1.90
N GLN A 242 -7.76 7.26 -3.16
CA GLN A 242 -8.14 8.25 -4.15
C GLN A 242 -9.67 8.29 -4.18
N LEU A 243 -10.25 9.45 -3.91
CA LEU A 243 -11.70 9.64 -3.89
C LEU A 243 -12.40 9.29 -5.22
N PRO A 244 -11.79 9.45 -6.42
CA PRO A 244 -12.45 9.03 -7.66
C PRO A 244 -12.44 7.51 -7.90
N ILE A 245 -11.77 6.71 -7.05
CA ILE A 245 -11.66 5.26 -7.28
C ILE A 245 -12.97 4.54 -6.88
N LEU A 246 -13.53 3.81 -7.85
CA LEU A 246 -14.76 3.03 -7.74
C LEU A 246 -14.60 1.65 -7.09
N THR A 247 -13.38 1.26 -6.71
CA THR A 247 -13.13 -0.06 -6.10
C THR A 247 -11.90 -0.02 -5.21
N LEU A 248 -12.09 -0.18 -3.90
CA LEU A 248 -10.99 -0.41 -2.97
C LEU A 248 -10.56 -1.88 -3.03
N ARG A 249 -9.27 -2.11 -3.26
CA ARG A 249 -8.67 -3.45 -3.20
C ARG A 249 -7.83 -3.51 -1.94
N LEU A 250 -8.27 -4.30 -0.97
CA LEU A 250 -7.66 -4.38 0.34
C LEU A 250 -7.16 -5.80 0.60
N ILE A 251 -6.04 -5.89 1.30
CA ILE A 251 -5.52 -7.15 1.83
C ILE A 251 -5.25 -6.91 3.31
N PHE A 252 -5.82 -7.78 4.14
CA PHE A 252 -5.61 -7.74 5.57
C PHE A 252 -4.58 -8.79 5.94
N ILE A 253 -3.56 -8.37 6.69
CA ILE A 253 -2.61 -9.27 7.30
C ILE A 253 -3.18 -9.70 8.66
N HIS A 254 -3.14 -11.00 8.93
CA HIS A 254 -3.49 -11.54 10.23
C HIS A 254 -2.54 -12.68 10.61
N ASP A 255 -2.35 -12.91 11.92
CA ASP A 255 -1.51 -13.98 12.46
C ASP A 255 -1.93 -15.36 11.92
N GLU A 256 -3.24 -15.54 11.81
CA GLU A 256 -3.84 -16.81 11.41
C GLU A 256 -3.88 -17.01 9.90
N CYS A 257 -3.92 -15.96 9.09
CA CYS A 257 -4.08 -16.06 7.63
C CYS A 257 -3.76 -14.75 6.90
N ILE A 258 -3.33 -14.90 5.64
CA ILE A 258 -3.39 -13.80 4.67
C ILE A 258 -4.79 -13.87 4.11
N VAL A 259 -5.65 -12.94 4.49
CA VAL A 259 -7.00 -12.87 3.92
C VAL A 259 -6.92 -11.92 2.74
N PRO A 260 -6.88 -12.42 1.49
CA PRO A 260 -7.34 -11.57 0.41
C PRO A 260 -8.79 -11.25 0.77
N ALA A 261 -9.10 -9.97 1.05
CA ALA A 261 -10.49 -9.53 1.01
C ALA A 261 -10.86 -9.55 -0.49
N SER A 262 -11.04 -10.76 -1.01
CA SER A 262 -11.04 -11.08 -2.43
C SER A 262 -12.17 -10.32 -3.05
N GLN A 263 -11.85 -9.22 -3.74
CA GLN A 263 -12.83 -8.41 -4.43
C GLN A 263 -14.10 -8.27 -3.61
N VAL A 264 -13.97 -7.86 -2.35
CA VAL A 264 -14.98 -6.94 -1.84
C VAL A 264 -14.69 -5.70 -2.65
N ALA A 265 -15.12 -5.72 -3.90
CA ALA A 265 -15.55 -4.52 -4.51
C ALA A 265 -16.65 -4.11 -3.52
N TRP A 266 -16.25 -3.21 -2.63
CA TRP A 266 -16.97 -1.98 -2.35
C TRP A 266 -17.27 -1.42 -3.75
N ASN A 267 -18.16 -2.12 -4.46
CA ASN A 267 -18.63 -1.75 -5.75
C ASN A 267 -19.42 -0.55 -5.33
N LEU A 268 -18.83 0.59 -5.64
CA LEU A 268 -19.47 1.86 -5.60
C LEU A 268 -20.47 1.83 -6.74
N HIS A 269 -21.47 0.97 -6.57
CA HIS A 269 -22.67 0.96 -7.35
C HIS A 269 -23.37 2.22 -6.91
N TRP A 270 -23.05 3.30 -7.62
CA TRP A 270 -23.94 4.43 -7.81
C TRP A 270 -25.21 3.83 -8.43
N ARG A 271 -26.10 3.31 -7.59
CA ARG A 271 -27.22 2.49 -8.07
C ARG A 271 -28.27 3.32 -8.78
N ASP A 272 -28.20 4.63 -8.67
CA ASP A 272 -29.02 5.54 -9.47
C ASP A 272 -28.28 5.92 -10.75
N ARG A 273 -28.43 5.06 -11.78
CA ARG A 273 -28.49 5.58 -13.14
C ARG A 273 -29.77 6.40 -13.22
N PRO A 274 -29.75 7.74 -13.33
CA PRO A 274 -30.92 8.45 -13.81
C PRO A 274 -31.25 7.84 -15.18
N GLU A 275 -32.45 7.28 -15.34
CA GLU A 275 -32.93 6.67 -16.59
C GLU A 275 -32.92 7.65 -17.77
N THR A 276 -32.66 8.93 -17.52
CA THR A 276 -32.90 10.03 -18.46
C THR A 276 -31.65 10.60 -19.15
N VAL A 277 -30.42 10.24 -18.76
CA VAL A 277 -29.23 10.73 -19.49
C VAL A 277 -28.71 9.66 -20.45
N LYS A 278 -29.47 9.42 -21.52
CA LYS A 278 -28.97 8.71 -22.69
C LYS A 278 -27.90 9.58 -23.34
N GLY A 279 -26.62 9.24 -23.18
CA GLY A 279 -25.59 9.72 -24.11
C GLY A 279 -24.28 10.28 -23.55
N SER A 280 -23.98 10.21 -22.25
CA SER A 280 -22.63 10.54 -21.80
C SER A 280 -22.04 9.45 -20.92
N ASP A 281 -20.86 8.96 -21.34
CA ASP A 281 -19.89 8.21 -20.55
C ASP A 281 -19.32 9.03 -19.36
N ALA A 282 -20.09 9.99 -18.84
CA ALA A 282 -19.74 10.76 -17.66
C ALA A 282 -19.75 9.81 -16.46
N HIS A 283 -18.60 9.20 -16.20
CA HIS A 283 -18.31 8.51 -14.95
C HIS A 283 -18.31 9.60 -13.87
N TRP A 284 -19.45 9.80 -13.20
CA TRP A 284 -19.61 10.84 -12.20
C TRP A 284 -18.71 10.53 -11.00
N ARG A 285 -17.56 11.20 -10.94
CA ARG A 285 -16.64 11.19 -9.81
C ARG A 285 -17.16 12.26 -8.85
N VAL A 286 -17.77 11.83 -7.73
CA VAL A 286 -18.37 12.80 -6.78
C VAL A 286 -17.32 13.67 -6.12
N TYR A 287 -16.13 13.12 -5.92
CA TYR A 287 -14.99 13.84 -5.39
C TYR A 287 -13.72 13.49 -6.18
N GLN A 288 -12.96 14.51 -6.56
CA GLN A 288 -11.56 14.34 -6.95
C GLN A 288 -10.65 14.41 -5.74
N GLY A 289 -9.37 14.04 -5.91
CA GLY A 289 -8.35 14.13 -4.88
C GLY A 289 -8.19 12.86 -4.06
N SER A 290 -7.46 12.98 -2.96
CA SER A 290 -7.08 11.87 -2.11
C SER A 290 -7.27 12.19 -0.63
N ALA A 291 -7.53 11.14 0.16
CA ALA A 291 -7.84 11.27 1.57
C ALA A 291 -7.16 10.16 2.38
N VAL A 292 -6.72 10.51 3.58
CA VAL A 292 -6.37 9.54 4.62
C VAL A 292 -7.65 9.08 5.28
N VAL A 293 -7.86 7.77 5.31
CA VAL A 293 -9.06 7.14 5.86
C VAL A 293 -8.71 6.02 6.82
N ARG A 294 -9.69 5.59 7.61
CA ARG A 294 -9.62 4.37 8.44
C ARG A 294 -10.99 3.70 8.55
N PHE A 295 -10.98 2.42 8.85
CA PHE A 295 -12.20 1.70 9.18
C PHE A 295 -12.66 1.99 10.61
N GLU A 296 -13.99 2.07 10.78
CA GLU A 296 -14.62 2.17 12.10
C GLU A 296 -15.89 1.33 12.15
N LEU A 297 -16.30 0.93 13.35
CA LEU A 297 -17.64 0.41 13.58
C LEU A 297 -18.56 1.54 14.04
N LYS A 298 -19.78 1.56 13.48
CA LYS A 298 -20.83 2.47 13.91
C LYS A 298 -22.12 1.67 14.12
N LYS A 299 -22.89 2.00 15.17
CA LYS A 299 -24.28 1.55 15.29
C LYS A 299 -25.15 2.42 14.39
N ALA A 300 -26.00 1.80 13.59
CA ALA A 300 -26.95 2.52 12.77
C ALA A 300 -27.95 3.26 13.67
N GLU A 301 -27.99 4.58 13.52
CA GLU A 301 -28.96 5.47 14.17
C GLU A 301 -30.22 5.53 13.30
N THR A 302 -31.37 5.79 13.93
CA THR A 302 -32.69 5.92 13.28
C THR A 302 -32.72 7.00 12.20
N ASP A 303 -31.81 7.97 12.27
CA ASP A 303 -31.81 9.13 11.40
C ASP A 303 -31.09 8.86 10.06
N LYS A 304 -31.85 8.32 9.09
CA LYS A 304 -31.71 8.45 7.62
C LYS A 304 -30.38 8.10 6.92
N MET A 305 -29.29 7.78 7.63
CA MET A 305 -27.98 7.52 7.01
C MET A 305 -27.93 6.18 6.26
N PHE A 306 -28.79 5.22 6.62
CA PHE A 306 -28.67 3.84 6.15
C PHE A 306 -30.04 3.23 5.80
N TYR A 307 -30.62 3.59 4.65
CA TYR A 307 -31.97 3.16 4.21
C TYR A 307 -32.27 1.65 4.19
N SER A 308 -31.28 0.78 4.44
CA SER A 308 -31.44 -0.68 4.46
C SER A 308 -30.87 -1.35 5.71
N VAL A 309 -30.50 -0.57 6.72
CA VAL A 309 -29.90 -1.05 7.97
C VAL A 309 -30.88 -0.77 9.09
N LYS A 310 -31.17 -1.80 9.90
CA LYS A 310 -32.07 -1.62 11.05
C LYS A 310 -31.37 -0.80 12.12
N GLU A 311 -32.14 0.00 12.85
CA GLU A 311 -31.63 0.72 14.02
C GLU A 311 -30.91 -0.25 14.97
N GLY A 312 -29.74 0.17 15.46
CA GLY A 312 -28.88 -0.63 16.33
C GLY A 312 -28.00 -1.66 15.63
N GLU A 313 -28.17 -1.93 14.33
CA GLU A 313 -27.25 -2.81 13.59
C GLU A 313 -25.85 -2.16 13.52
N VAL A 314 -24.82 -2.98 13.72
CA VAL A 314 -23.42 -2.56 13.61
C VAL A 314 -22.98 -2.63 12.15
N VAL A 315 -22.45 -1.52 11.65
CA VAL A 315 -21.92 -1.41 10.28
C VAL A 315 -20.45 -1.01 10.31
N LEU A 316 -19.68 -1.50 9.34
CA LEU A 316 -18.33 -1.04 9.08
C LEU A 316 -18.40 0.18 8.17
N VAL A 317 -17.82 1.30 8.59
CA VAL A 317 -17.76 2.55 7.83
C VAL A 317 -16.32 2.94 7.54
N LEU A 318 -16.13 3.82 6.55
CA LEU A 318 -14.84 4.41 6.23
C LEU A 318 -14.88 5.90 6.63
N ARG A 319 -14.07 6.29 7.62
CA ARG A 319 -13.95 7.68 8.08
C ARG A 319 -12.80 8.37 7.39
N ILE A 320 -13.04 9.60 6.94
CA ILE A 320 -12.03 10.53 6.45
C ILE A 320 -11.37 11.17 7.66
N LEU A 321 -10.06 11.03 7.77
CA LEU A 321 -9.27 11.67 8.82
C LEU A 321 -8.73 13.02 8.35
N LYS A 322 -8.28 13.07 7.08
CA LYS A 322 -7.70 14.27 6.48
C LYS A 322 -7.74 14.16 4.96
N LEU A 323 -8.03 15.28 4.29
CA LEU A 323 -7.82 15.43 2.85
C LEU A 323 -6.34 15.72 2.56
N LEU A 324 -5.77 15.01 1.59
CA LEU A 324 -4.41 15.23 1.11
C LEU A 324 -4.40 16.19 -0.09
N ASP A 325 -5.29 15.95 -1.06
CA ASP A 325 -5.55 16.86 -2.16
C ASP A 325 -6.93 17.49 -1.95
N PRO A 326 -7.08 18.81 -2.15
CA PRO A 326 -8.37 19.45 -2.00
C PRO A 326 -9.36 18.82 -2.97
N ALA A 327 -10.46 18.30 -2.43
CA ALA A 327 -11.52 17.76 -3.26
C ALA A 327 -12.09 18.91 -4.11
N SER A 328 -11.93 18.82 -5.42
CA SER A 328 -12.63 19.71 -6.35
C SER A 328 -13.99 19.07 -6.61
N PRO A 329 -15.11 19.79 -6.39
CA PRO A 329 -16.41 19.30 -6.83
C PRO A 329 -16.40 19.36 -8.37
N ASP A 330 -16.70 18.24 -9.04
CA ASP A 330 -16.83 18.16 -10.50
C ASP A 330 -18.09 18.91 -11.00
N GLY A 331 -18.23 20.19 -10.65
CA GLY A 331 -19.37 21.04 -10.99
C GLY A 331 -20.66 20.70 -10.25
N VAL A 332 -20.62 19.84 -9.22
CA VAL A 332 -21.82 19.41 -8.47
C VAL A 332 -21.88 20.09 -7.10
N PRO A 333 -23.04 20.61 -6.65
CA PRO A 333 -23.18 21.33 -5.38
C PRO A 333 -23.17 20.39 -4.16
N PHE A 334 -22.16 19.53 -4.04
CA PHE A 334 -21.95 18.72 -2.85
C PHE A 334 -21.07 19.45 -1.86
N ARG A 335 -21.40 19.28 -0.57
CA ARG A 335 -20.48 19.67 0.51
C ARG A 335 -19.20 18.86 0.35
N LEU A 336 -18.07 19.55 0.40
CA LEU A 336 -16.76 18.91 0.41
C LEU A 336 -16.59 18.12 1.72
N PRO A 337 -16.10 16.88 1.66
CA PRO A 337 -15.86 16.10 2.87
C PRO A 337 -14.79 16.77 3.71
N GLU A 338 -15.01 16.83 5.02
CA GLU A 338 -14.04 17.36 5.98
C GLU A 338 -13.39 16.23 6.78
N GLY A 339 -12.27 16.56 7.46
CA GLY A 339 -11.68 15.64 8.43
C GLY A 339 -12.68 15.33 9.54
N GLY A 340 -12.91 14.05 9.78
CA GLY A 340 -13.95 13.56 10.67
C GLY A 340 -15.20 13.06 9.95
N ASP A 341 -15.45 13.42 8.70
CA ASP A 341 -16.64 12.95 7.99
C ASP A 341 -16.54 11.46 7.63
N LEU A 342 -17.69 10.81 7.52
CA LEU A 342 -17.79 9.52 6.84
C LEU A 342 -17.77 9.76 5.35
N ILE A 343 -17.18 8.85 4.56
CA ILE A 343 -17.26 8.98 3.11
C ILE A 343 -18.73 8.88 2.68
N GLN A 344 -19.19 9.91 1.96
CA GLN A 344 -20.53 10.00 1.42
C GLN A 344 -20.57 9.55 -0.05
N GLY A 345 -21.68 8.94 -0.43
CA GLY A 345 -22.08 8.68 -1.81
C GLY A 345 -22.79 9.89 -2.41
N ARG A 346 -23.52 9.67 -3.51
CA ARG A 346 -24.03 10.76 -4.38
C ARG A 346 -25.21 11.46 -3.77
N SER A 347 -26.00 10.77 -2.97
CA SER A 347 -27.02 11.42 -2.17
C SER A 347 -26.45 11.59 -0.76
N PRO A 348 -26.68 12.75 -0.10
CA PRO A 348 -26.29 13.01 1.28
C PRO A 348 -26.78 11.93 2.27
N SER A 349 -27.72 11.10 1.82
CA SER A 349 -28.34 10.03 2.57
C SER A 349 -27.75 8.64 2.27
N PHE A 350 -26.70 8.55 1.44
CA PHE A 350 -25.96 7.32 1.20
C PHE A 350 -24.54 7.47 1.72
N TYR A 351 -24.22 6.70 2.75
CA TYR A 351 -22.87 6.60 3.29
C TYR A 351 -22.17 5.37 2.75
N TRP A 352 -20.84 5.39 2.82
CA TRP A 352 -20.04 4.22 2.52
C TRP A 352 -19.99 3.36 3.77
N PHE A 353 -20.81 2.31 3.76
CA PHE A 353 -20.83 1.33 4.82
C PHE A 353 -20.96 -0.06 4.23
N MET A 354 -20.46 -1.03 4.98
CA MET A 354 -20.64 -2.44 4.72
C MET A 354 -21.43 -3.02 5.88
N ARG A 355 -22.58 -3.62 5.53
CA ARG A 355 -23.32 -4.47 6.47
C ARG A 355 -22.45 -5.67 6.79
N LEU A 356 -22.17 -5.86 8.08
CA LEU A 356 -21.49 -7.05 8.59
C LEU A 356 -22.51 -8.15 8.85
N ASP A 357 -23.29 -8.51 7.82
CA ASP A 357 -24.08 -9.74 7.91
C ASP A 357 -23.15 -10.95 8.04
N LYS A 358 -23.67 -12.06 8.59
CA LYS A 358 -22.84 -13.24 8.90
C LYS A 358 -22.04 -13.75 7.70
N ALA A 359 -22.61 -13.71 6.50
CA ALA A 359 -21.97 -14.23 5.29
C ALA A 359 -20.86 -13.31 4.75
N ARG A 360 -20.98 -11.99 4.94
CA ARG A 360 -19.96 -11.01 4.53
C ARG A 360 -18.89 -10.82 5.58
N LYS A 361 -19.28 -10.77 6.85
CA LYS A 361 -18.38 -10.60 8.01
C LYS A 361 -17.19 -11.56 7.92
N ASP A 362 -17.47 -12.86 7.77
CA ASP A 362 -16.44 -13.91 7.74
C ASP A 362 -15.54 -13.87 6.49
N ARG A 363 -15.93 -13.12 5.44
CA ARG A 363 -15.14 -12.96 4.20
C ARG A 363 -14.29 -11.70 4.18
N VAL A 364 -14.68 -10.67 4.95
CA VAL A 364 -14.03 -9.35 4.89
C VAL A 364 -13.20 -9.06 6.12
N ILE A 365 -13.66 -9.47 7.30
CA ILE A 365 -13.04 -9.15 8.58
C ILE A 365 -12.81 -10.44 9.36
N THR A 366 -11.57 -10.69 9.77
CA THR A 366 -11.28 -11.82 10.67
C THR A 366 -11.92 -11.59 12.04
N PRO A 367 -12.26 -12.64 12.81
CA PRO A 367 -12.82 -12.48 14.15
C PRO A 367 -11.98 -11.58 15.07
N SER A 368 -10.65 -11.66 14.97
CA SER A 368 -9.70 -10.79 15.67
C SER A 368 -9.73 -9.33 15.23
N SER A 369 -9.77 -9.06 13.92
CA SER A 369 -9.89 -7.70 13.38
C SER A 369 -11.19 -7.07 13.83
N LEU A 370 -12.28 -7.84 13.83
CA LEU A 370 -13.55 -7.38 14.35
C LEU A 370 -13.44 -7.05 15.84
N LYS A 371 -12.86 -7.95 16.64
CA LYS A 371 -12.68 -7.74 18.08
C LYS A 371 -11.93 -6.43 18.37
N ILE A 372 -10.85 -6.15 17.63
CA ILE A 372 -10.12 -4.88 17.72
C ILE A 372 -11.06 -3.69 17.47
N LEU A 373 -11.86 -3.74 16.41
CA LEU A 373 -12.80 -2.67 16.12
C LEU A 373 -13.93 -2.56 17.14
N GLU A 374 -14.44 -3.68 17.66
CA GLU A 374 -15.47 -3.71 18.69
C GLU A 374 -14.95 -3.08 19.97
N GLU A 375 -13.74 -3.41 20.39
CA GLU A 375 -13.06 -2.79 21.55
C GLU A 375 -12.84 -1.29 21.34
N LEU A 376 -12.40 -0.87 20.15
CA LEU A 376 -12.12 0.54 19.85
C LEU A 376 -13.37 1.42 19.75
N TYR A 377 -14.48 0.89 19.22
CA TYR A 377 -15.63 1.73 18.80
C TYR A 377 -16.95 1.38 19.49
N LEU A 378 -17.12 0.14 19.97
CA LEU A 378 -18.35 -0.31 20.63
C LEU A 378 -18.14 -0.62 22.11
N GLY A 379 -16.88 -0.73 22.55
CA GLY A 379 -16.45 -0.92 23.92
C GLY A 379 -16.78 0.29 24.78
N GLY A 380 -18.05 0.44 25.15
CA GLY A 380 -18.41 1.25 26.30
C GLY A 380 -17.68 0.70 27.52
N ASN A 381 -16.99 1.58 28.24
CA ASN A 381 -16.32 1.33 29.52
C ASN A 381 -17.06 0.27 30.35
N THR A 382 -16.61 -0.98 30.25
CA THR A 382 -16.91 -2.03 31.23
C THR A 382 -15.77 -2.17 32.24
N SER A 383 -14.89 -1.17 32.32
CA SER A 383 -14.23 -0.79 33.56
C SER A 383 -15.29 -0.22 34.51
N THR A 384 -16.12 -1.12 35.07
CA THR A 384 -16.61 -0.93 36.43
C THR A 384 -15.39 -0.67 37.31
N GLU A 385 -15.11 0.60 37.60
CA GLU A 385 -14.41 1.00 38.80
C GLU A 385 -15.14 0.32 39.97
N LYS A 386 -14.60 -0.80 40.43
CA LYS A 386 -14.83 -1.20 41.81
C LYS A 386 -14.17 -0.10 42.63
N SER A 387 -14.98 0.80 43.18
CA SER A 387 -14.55 1.67 44.27
C SER A 387 -13.80 0.81 45.28
N PRO A 388 -12.59 1.20 45.72
CA PRO A 388 -11.92 0.48 46.78
C PRO A 388 -12.82 0.55 48.01
N SER A 389 -13.34 -0.60 48.44
CA SER A 389 -14.02 -0.69 49.73
C SER A 389 -13.00 -0.30 50.79
N SER A 390 -13.28 0.79 51.48
CA SER A 390 -12.68 1.13 52.76
C SER A 390 -12.70 -0.08 53.70
N TYR A 391 -11.51 -0.60 53.98
CA TYR A 391 -11.17 -1.36 55.18
C TYR A 391 -9.86 -0.81 55.72
#